data_AF-W1YND7-F1
#
_entry.id   AF-W1YND7-F1
#
_cell.length_a   1.000
_cell.length_b   1.000
_cell.length_c   1.000
_cell.angle_alpha   90.00
_cell.angle_beta   90.00
_cell.angle_gamma   90.00
#
_symmetry.space_group_name_H-M   'P 1'
#
loop_
_entity.id
_entity.type
_entity.pdbx_description
1 polymer ?
#
loop_
_entity_poly.entity_id
_entity_poly.type
_entity_poly.pdbx_seq_one_letter_code
_entity_poly.pdbx_strand_id
1 'polypeptide(L)' 'SIEEYMTVEGISLRLIDTAGIRDTQDTVEALGVERARDYINKADIVLCVIDGSTPLTPEEIEILTSV' A
#
# COMPACT_ATOMS: atom_id res chain seq x y z
N SER A 1 5.75 -3.05 10.17
CA SER A 1 4.40 -3.32 9.64
C SER A 1 3.56 -3.83 10.77
N ILE A 2 2.35 -3.31 10.90
CA ILE A 2 1.32 -3.90 11.77
C ILE A 2 0.54 -4.88 10.88
N GLU A 3 0.30 -6.09 11.39
CA GLU A 3 -0.51 -7.10 10.73
C GLU A 3 -1.74 -7.37 11.58
N GLU A 4 -2.91 -7.43 10.96
CA GLU A 4 -4.18 -7.68 11.64
C GLU A 4 -5.02 -8.70 10.87
N TYR A 5 -5.76 -9.52 11.61
CA TYR A 5 -6.67 -10.50 11.02
C TYR A 5 -8.10 -10.03 11.22
N MET A 6 -8.89 -10.05 10.15
CA MET A 6 -10.32 -9.76 10.21
C MET A 6 -11.13 -10.77 9.42
N THR A 7 -12.43 -10.81 9.66
CA THR A 7 -13.38 -11.62 8.86
C THR A 7 -14.35 -10.70 8.16
N VAL A 8 -14.46 -10.83 6.83
CA VAL A 8 -15.43 -10.10 6.01
C VAL A 8 -16.29 -11.13 5.30
N GLU A 9 -17.60 -11.13 5.55
CA GLU A 9 -18.56 -12.08 4.97
C GLU A 9 -18.15 -13.57 5.09
N GLY A 10 -17.48 -13.93 6.20
CA GLY A 10 -16.99 -15.28 6.44
C GLY A 10 -15.63 -15.61 5.82
N ILE A 11 -15.02 -14.68 5.08
CA ILE A 11 -13.66 -14.81 4.54
C ILE A 11 -12.67 -14.21 5.54
N SER A 12 -11.68 -15.00 5.96
CA SER A 12 -10.59 -14.50 6.82
C SER A 12 -9.56 -13.77 5.96
N LEU A 13 -9.31 -12.51 6.30
CA LEU A 13 -8.34 -11.64 5.64
C LEU A 13 -7.21 -11.32 6.60
N ARG A 14 -5.98 -11.31 6.09
CA ARG A 14 -4.80 -10.76 6.77
C ARG A 14 -4.48 -9.41 6.16
N LEU A 15 -4.73 -8.33 6.90
CA LEU A 15 -4.37 -6.99 6.50
C LEU A 15 -2.94 -6.69 6.92
N ILE A 16 -2.19 -6.12 5.99
CA ILE A 16 -0.81 -5.68 6.21
C ILE A 16 -0.82 -4.16 6.02
N ASP A 17 -0.55 -3.43 7.09
CA ASP A 17 -0.37 -2.00 7.01
C ASP A 17 1.01 -1.68 6.43
N THR A 18 1.02 -0.95 5.32
CA THR A 18 2.24 -0.41 4.71
C THR A 18 2.38 1.03 5.18
N ALA A 19 3.60 1.52 5.37
CA ALA A 19 3.82 2.91 5.85
C ALA A 19 3.31 4.00 4.87
N GLY A 20 2.56 3.64 3.83
CA GLY A 20 2.30 4.43 2.64
C GLY A 20 3.42 4.30 1.62
N ILE A 21 3.08 4.49 0.34
CA ILE A 21 4.05 4.62 -0.74
C ILE A 21 4.07 6.10 -1.09
N ARG A 22 5.11 6.80 -0.63
CA ARG A 22 5.37 8.21 -0.95
C ARG A 22 6.86 8.40 -1.20
N ASP A 23 7.21 9.19 -2.21
CA ASP A 23 8.58 9.47 -2.57
C ASP A 23 9.17 10.53 -1.64
N THR A 24 10.33 10.23 -1.09
CA THR A 24 10.90 10.98 0.04
C THR A 24 12.40 10.76 0.10
N GLN A 25 13.11 11.81 0.53
CA GLN A 25 14.56 11.77 0.69
C GLN A 25 14.98 11.12 2.02
N ASP A 26 14.02 10.75 2.88
CA ASP A 26 14.34 9.99 4.08
C ASP A 26 14.61 8.53 3.72
N THR A 27 15.88 8.13 3.90
CA THR A 27 16.35 6.76 3.71
C THR A 27 15.52 5.69 4.44
N VAL A 28 14.90 6.02 5.57
CA VAL A 28 14.03 5.10 6.32
C VAL A 28 12.70 4.89 5.60
N GLU A 29 12.15 5.96 5.03
CA GLU A 29 10.88 5.89 4.30
C GLU A 29 11.06 5.22 2.92
N ALA A 30 12.21 5.41 2.26
CA ALA A 30 12.56 4.67 1.03
C ALA A 30 12.58 3.14 1.25
N LEU A 31 13.10 2.67 2.38
CA LEU A 31 13.03 1.26 2.79
C LEU A 31 11.59 0.82 3.07
N GLY A 32 10.74 1.74 3.53
CA GLY A 32 9.29 1.54 3.67
C GLY A 32 8.62 1.28 2.33
N VAL A 33 8.96 2.05 1.30
CA VAL A 33 8.45 1.89 -0.08
C VAL A 33 8.86 0.55 -0.68
N GLU A 34 10.14 0.17 -0.57
CA GLU A 34 10.62 -1.13 -1.07
C GLU A 34 9.86 -2.30 -0.43
N ARG A 35 9.67 -2.25 0.91
CA ARG A 35 8.88 -3.27 1.62
C ARG A 35 7.41 -3.27 1.20
N ALA A 36 6.82 -2.11 0.98
CA ALA A 36 5.44 -2.01 0.49
C ALA A 36 5.29 -2.67 -0.89
N ARG A 37 6.23 -2.45 -1.81
CA ARG A 37 6.27 -3.11 -3.11
C ARG A 37 6.39 -4.64 -2.98
N ASP A 38 7.23 -5.12 -2.07
CA ASP A 38 7.35 -6.56 -1.78
C ASP A 38 6.05 -7.18 -1.25
N TYR A 39 5.29 -6.46 -0.42
CA TYR A 39 3.99 -6.92 0.07
C TYR A 39 2.95 -6.93 -1.04
N ILE A 40 2.90 -5.88 -1.87
CA ILE A 40 2.03 -5.81 -3.05
C ILE A 40 2.24 -7.01 -3.96
N ASN A 41 3.50 -7.33 -4.29
CA ASN A 41 3.84 -8.46 -5.16
C ASN A 41 3.45 -9.84 -4.58
N LYS A 42 3.28 -9.94 -3.26
CA LYS A 42 2.90 -11.19 -2.56
C LYS A 42 1.42 -11.24 -2.20
N ALA A 43 0.70 -10.13 -2.34
CA ALA A 43 -0.69 -10.03 -1.93
C ALA A 43 -1.61 -10.67 -2.98
N ASP A 44 -2.58 -11.45 -2.52
CA ASP A 44 -3.64 -11.94 -3.39
C ASP A 44 -4.60 -10.82 -3.83
N ILE A 45 -4.73 -9.79 -2.98
CA ILE A 45 -5.60 -8.61 -3.20
C ILE A 45 -4.87 -7.36 -2.70
N VAL A 46 -4.84 -6.32 -3.53
CA VAL A 46 -4.31 -5.00 -3.18
C VAL A 46 -5.47 -4.01 -3.04
N LEU A 47 -5.57 -3.34 -1.89
CA LEU A 47 -6.52 -2.25 -1.66
C LEU A 47 -5.79 -0.91 -1.76
N CYS A 48 -5.97 -0.20 -2.88
CA CYS A 48 -5.44 1.15 -3.05
C CYS A 48 -6.45 2.18 -2.52
N VAL A 49 -6.04 2.99 -1.53
CA VAL A 49 -6.85 4.04 -0.94
C VAL A 49 -6.28 5.40 -1.35
N ILE A 50 -7.12 6.24 -1.94
CA ILE A 50 -6.71 7.55 -2.50
C ILE A 50 -7.56 8.65 -1.86
N ASP A 51 -6.95 9.82 -1.62
CA ASP A 51 -7.67 11.01 -1.21
C ASP A 51 -8.42 11.65 -2.39
N GLY A 52 -9.75 11.52 -2.39
CA GLY A 52 -10.62 12.13 -3.41
C GLY A 52 -10.79 13.65 -3.30
N SER A 53 -10.23 14.30 -2.28
CA SER A 53 -10.30 15.76 -2.11
C SER A 53 -9.27 16.53 -2.93
N THR A 54 -8.27 15.84 -3.50
CA THR A 54 -7.20 16.44 -4.32
C THR A 54 -7.06 15.73 -5.67
N PRO A 55 -6.51 16.40 -6.71
CA PRO A 55 -6.17 15.74 -7.96
C PRO A 55 -5.09 14.69 -7.74
N LEU A 56 -5.15 13.59 -8.49
CA LEU A 56 -4.10 12.57 -8.50
C LEU A 56 -2.74 13.17 -8.84
N THR A 57 -1.76 12.85 -8.02
CA THR A 57 -0.37 13.16 -8.29
C THR A 57 0.21 12.18 -9.32
N PRO A 58 1.28 12.57 -10.05
CA PRO A 58 1.96 11.66 -10.97
C PRO A 58 2.43 10.36 -10.30
N GLU A 59 2.86 10.45 -9.03
CA GLU A 59 3.30 9.30 -8.24
C GLU A 59 2.15 8.32 -7.96
N GLU A 60 0.98 8.83 -7.54
CA GLU A 60 -0.20 7.99 -7.32
C GLU A 60 -0.65 7.30 -8.61
N ILE A 61 -0.55 7.98 -9.75
CA ILE A 61 -0.85 7.38 -11.06
C ILE A 61 0.13 6.24 -11.36
N GLU A 62 1.43 6.44 -11.11
CA GLU A 62 2.45 5.39 -11.31
C GLU A 62 2.15 4.16 -10.45
N ILE A 63 1.86 4.37 -9.16
CA ILE A 63 1.50 3.30 -8.22
C ILE A 63 0.29 2.53 -8.74
N LEU A 64 -0.79 3.23 -9.13
CA LEU A 64 -2.01 2.61 -9.67
C LEU A 64 -1.79 1.81 -10.95
N THR A 65 -0.80 2.18 -11.78
CA THR A 65 -0.44 1.43 -12.99
C THR A 65 0.52 0.27 -12.73
N SER A 66 1.13 0.22 -11.53
CA SER A 66 2.12 -0.78 -11.14
C SER A 66 1.58 -1.95 -10.33
N VAL A 67 0.31 -1.86 -9.90
CA VAL A 67 -0.42 -2.89 -9.14
C VAL A 67 -1.27 -3.79 -10.04
#